data_AF-A0A3M1C9P2-F1
#
_entry.id   AF-A0A3M1C9P2-F1
#
_cell.length_a   1.000
_cell.length_b   1.000
_cell.length_c   1.000
_cell.angle_alpha   90.00
_cell.angle_beta   90.00
_cell.angle_gamma   90.00
#
_symmetry.space_group_name_H-M   'P 1'
#
loop_
_entity.id
_entity.type
_entity.pdbx_description
1 polymer ?
#
loop_
_entity_poly.entity_id
_entity_poly.type
_entity_poly.pdbx_seq_one_letter_code
_entity_poly.pdbx_strand_id
1 'polypeptide(L)' 'MTVGFVMLVHTALRRAEQVARHWARHGCPVVIHVDRKVPHDSYRDFVATLSDLDNVKFSRRYSCEWGTWSL' A
#
# COMPACT_ATOMS: atom_id res chain seq x y z
N MET A 1 -19.86 -9.11 -7.06
CA MET A 1 -19.45 -8.24 -5.94
C MET A 1 -18.16 -8.79 -5.36
N THR A 2 -17.15 -7.94 -5.15
CA THR A 2 -15.87 -8.33 -4.54
C THR A 2 -15.58 -7.45 -3.34
N VAL A 3 -14.83 -7.96 -2.37
CA VAL A 3 -14.36 -7.19 -1.21
C VAL A 3 -13.10 -6.44 -1.61
N GLY A 4 -13.06 -5.13 -1.33
CA GLY A 4 -11.87 -4.30 -1.50
C GLY A 4 -11.12 -4.10 -0.18
N PHE A 5 -9.80 -3.93 -0.28
CA PHE A 5 -8.93 -3.72 0.88
C PHE A 5 -8.23 -2.37 0.79
N VAL A 6 -8.18 -1.65 1.91
CA VAL A 6 -7.32 -0.48 2.08
C VAL A 6 -6.19 -0.86 3.04
N MET A 7 -4.96 -0.71 2.59
CA MET A 7 -3.76 -1.01 3.36
C MET A 7 -3.05 0.29 3.75
N LEU A 8 -2.77 0.46 5.04
CA LEU A 8 -2.01 1.58 5.58
C LEU A 8 -0.62 1.08 5.96
N VAL A 9 0.42 1.57 5.28
CA VAL A 9 1.77 1.02 5.34
C VAL A 9 2.76 2.11 5.71
N HIS A 10 3.60 1.86 6.70
CA HIS A 10 4.65 2.79 7.13
C HIS A 10 6.02 2.12 7.36
N THR A 11 6.07 0.78 7.37
CA THR A 11 7.31 -0.03 7.51
C THR A 11 7.13 -1.40 6.85
N ALA A 12 8.15 -2.27 6.95
CA ALA A 12 8.08 -3.68 6.55
C ALA A 12 7.52 -3.91 5.13
N LEU A 13 7.97 -3.09 4.16
CA LEU A 13 7.39 -3.02 2.81
C LEU A 13 7.36 -4.37 2.08
N ARG A 14 8.37 -5.22 2.27
CA ARG A 14 8.36 -6.59 1.72
C ARG A 14 7.19 -7.44 2.23
N ARG A 15 6.81 -7.29 3.50
CA ARG A 15 5.63 -7.98 4.05
C ARG A 15 4.34 -7.35 3.53
N ALA A 16 4.30 -6.02 3.41
CA ALA A 16 3.17 -5.33 2.79
C ALA A 16 2.95 -5.80 1.35
N GLU A 17 4.01 -6.00 0.58
CA GLU A 17 3.95 -6.56 -0.78
C GLU A 17 3.30 -7.95 -0.80
N GLN A 18 3.73 -8.84 0.10
CA GLN A 18 3.18 -10.19 0.20
C GLN A 18 1.68 -10.18 0.50
N VAL A 19 1.23 -9.31 1.41
CA VAL A 19 -0.19 -9.17 1.76
C VAL A 19 -0.99 -8.57 0.60
N ALA A 20 -0.47 -7.52 -0.04
CA ALA A 20 -1.12 -6.92 -1.21
C ALA A 20 -1.28 -7.93 -2.34
N ARG A 21 -0.22 -8.69 -2.65
CA ARG A 21 -0.22 -9.75 -3.65
C ARG A 21 -1.20 -10.88 -3.32
N HIS A 22 -1.28 -11.27 -2.06
CA HIS A 22 -2.23 -12.29 -1.62
C HIS A 22 -3.66 -11.88 -2.00
N TRP A 23 -4.09 -10.68 -1.60
CA TRP A 23 -5.43 -10.19 -1.90
C TRP A 23 -5.66 -9.96 -3.41
N ALA A 24 -4.72 -9.27 -4.06
CA ALA A 24 -4.79 -8.97 -5.49
C ALA A 24 -4.99 -10.24 -6.35
N ARG A 25 -4.24 -11.31 -6.05
CA ARG A 25 -4.33 -12.60 -6.77
C ARG A 25 -5.64 -13.36 -6.51
N HIS A 26 -6.35 -13.05 -5.43
CA HIS A 26 -7.69 -13.61 -5.15
C HIS A 26 -8.81 -12.74 -5.72
N GLY A 27 -8.49 -11.77 -6.60
CA GLY A 27 -9.46 -10.91 -7.26
C GLY A 27 -9.98 -9.77 -6.37
N CYS A 28 -9.36 -9.51 -5.22
CA CYS A 28 -9.72 -8.42 -4.34
C CYS A 28 -8.94 -7.15 -4.73
N PRO A 29 -9.60 -6.04 -5.10
CA PRO A 29 -8.91 -4.79 -5.38
C PRO A 29 -8.26 -4.23 -4.10
N VAL A 30 -7.05 -3.68 -4.23
CA VAL A 30 -6.27 -3.15 -3.10
C VAL A 30 -5.89 -1.70 -3.36
N VAL A 31 -6.14 -0.83 -2.37
CA VAL A 31 -5.59 0.53 -2.34
C VAL A 31 -4.58 0.63 -1.20
N ILE A 32 -3.38 1.12 -1.49
CA ILE A 32 -2.29 1.23 -0.51
C ILE A 32 -1.97 2.70 -0.28
N HIS A 33 -2.10 3.13 0.98
CA HIS A 33 -1.46 4.34 1.47
C HIS A 33 -0.09 3.97 2.03
N VAL A 34 0.95 4.69 1.59
CA VAL A 34 2.28 4.60 2.17
C VAL A 34 2.60 5.93 2.84
N ASP A 35 2.89 5.89 4.14
CA ASP A 35 3.21 7.08 4.93
C ASP A 35 4.29 7.92 4.23
N ARG A 36 4.10 9.25 4.21
CA ARG A 36 5.04 10.20 3.60
C ARG A 36 6.44 10.16 4.26
N LYS A 37 6.54 9.71 5.51
CA LYS A 37 7.80 9.50 6.24
C LYS A 37 8.65 8.35 5.70
N VAL A 38 8.06 7.42 4.93
CA VAL A 38 8.84 6.37 4.25
C VAL A 38 9.77 7.03 3.21
N PRO A 39 11.08 6.72 3.21
CA PRO A 39 12.02 7.27 2.24
C PRO A 39 11.54 7.12 0.80
N HIS A 40 11.80 8.14 -0.02
CA HIS A 40 11.28 8.19 -1.39
C HIS A 40 11.73 7.00 -2.23
N ASP A 41 12.99 6.58 -2.10
CA ASP A 41 13.54 5.45 -2.85
C ASP A 41 12.88 4.14 -2.45
N SER A 42 12.75 3.86 -1.14
CA SER A 42 12.02 2.68 -0.64
C SER A 42 10.56 2.65 -1.09
N TYR A 43 9.90 3.82 -1.16
CA TYR A 43 8.55 3.93 -1.72
C TYR A 43 8.52 3.60 -3.21
N ARG A 44 9.44 4.14 -4.01
CA ARG A 44 9.51 3.87 -5.45
C ARG A 44 9.78 2.41 -5.75
N ASP A 45 10.72 1.80 -5.02
CA ASP A 45 11.02 0.37 -5.14
C ASP A 45 9.78 -0.46 -4.80
N PHE A 46 9.09 -0.12 -3.71
CA PHE A 46 7.85 -0.81 -3.33
C PHE A 46 6.75 -0.68 -4.38
N VAL A 47 6.54 0.51 -4.96
CA VAL A 47 5.59 0.68 -6.08
C VAL A 47 5.98 -0.17 -7.29
N ALA A 48 7.27 -0.21 -7.63
CA ALA A 48 7.77 -1.02 -8.74
C ALA A 48 7.55 -2.53 -8.49
N THR A 49 7.70 -3.00 -7.26
CA THR A 49 7.43 -4.42 -6.94
C THR A 49 5.97 -4.83 -7.09
N LEU A 50 5.02 -3.90 -7.22
CA LEU A 50 3.59 -4.18 -7.36
C LEU A 50 3.03 -3.74 -8.72
N SER A 51 3.86 -3.23 -9.63
CA SER A 51 3.40 -2.67 -10.91
C SER A 51 2.87 -3.71 -11.90
N ASP A 52 3.13 -4.99 -11.66
CA ASP A 52 2.57 -6.11 -12.43
C ASP A 52 1.11 -6.41 -12.10
N LEU A 53 0.54 -5.80 -11.04
CA LEU A 53 -0.82 -6.03 -10.59
C LEU A 53 -1.73 -4.87 -11.02
N ASP A 54 -2.68 -5.15 -11.89
CA ASP A 54 -3.63 -4.17 -12.46
C ASP A 54 -4.69 -3.67 -11.44
N ASN A 55 -4.95 -4.46 -10.41
CA ASN A 55 -5.95 -4.20 -9.38
C ASN A 55 -5.36 -3.65 -8.07
N VAL A 56 -4.10 -3.22 -8.08
CA VAL A 56 -3.45 -2.50 -6.97
C VAL A 56 -3.28 -1.02 -7.33
N LYS A 57 -3.73 -0.13 -6.45
CA LYS A 57 -3.57 1.32 -6.61
C LYS A 57 -2.91 1.95 -5.39
N PHE A 58 -2.21 3.05 -5.60
CA PHE A 58 -1.63 3.86 -4.53
C PHE A 58 -2.43 5.15 -4.34
N SER A 59 -2.72 5.50 -3.09
CA SER A 59 -3.38 6.75 -2.74
C SER A 59 -2.36 7.88 -2.55
N ARG A 60 -2.87 9.11 -2.38
CA ARG A 60 -2.02 10.25 -2.01
C ARG A 60 -1.36 9.99 -0.66
N ARG A 61 -0.07 10.29 -0.57
CA ARG A 61 0.72 10.10 0.65
C ARG A 61 0.56 11.27 1.61
N TYR A 62 0.30 10.95 2.87
CA TYR A 62 0.26 11.89 3.99
C TYR A 62 1.24 11.44 5.07
N SER A 63 1.76 12.39 5.85
CA SER A 63 2.54 12.07 7.05
C SER A 63 1.56 11.74 8.15
N CYS A 64 1.55 10.50 8.62
CA CYS A 64 0.61 10.08 9.65
C CYS A 64 1.29 10.15 11.01
N GLU A 65 0.56 10.70 11.97
CA GLU A 65 0.94 10.79 13.37
C GLU A 65 -0.04 9.99 14.21
N TRP A 66 0.49 9.25 15.17
CA TRP A 66 -0.33 8.44 16.05
C TRP A 66 -1.26 9.31 16.91
N GLY A 67 -2.54 8.92 17.02
CA GLY A 67 -3.53 9.66 17.81
C GLY A 67 -4.06 10.94 17.15
N THR A 68 -3.83 11.14 15.84
CA THR A 68 -4.29 12.34 15.11
C THR A 68 -5.25 11.98 13.97
N TRP A 69 -5.85 13.01 13.38
CA TRP A 69 -6.73 12.92 12.19
C TRP A 69 -5.95 12.93 10.86
N SER A 70 -4.71 12.48 10.87
CA SER A 70 -3.87 12.40 9.66
C SER A 70 -4.11 11.11 8.85
N LEU A 71 -5.05 10.28 9.31
CA LEU A 71 -5.45 8.98 8.78
C LEU A 71 -6.93 9.00 8.36
#